data_AF-A0A812MYU4-F1
#
_entry.id   AF-A0A812MYU4-F1
#
_cell.length_a   1.000
_cell.length_b   1.000
_cell.length_c   1.000
_cell.angle_alpha   90.00
_cell.angle_beta   90.00
_cell.angle_gamma   90.00
#
_symmetry.space_group_name_H-M   'P 1'
#
loop_
_entity.id
_entity.type
_entity.pdbx_description
1 polymer ?
#
loop_
_entity_poly.entity_id
_entity_poly.type
_entity_poly.pdbx_seq_one_letter_code
_entity_poly.pdbx_strand_id
1 'polypeptide(L)'
;MRLGTLLRVWYSDDNVWHERVVLLEGRGPDVFSPDDDVYQEDLGGAAVDGPEKVREIPYGTRTRYSKPVYKFRVDIDESFIRGNVRRAWEDYVTTYGVAPETDGRELPEGGSLPLSALAPGKSRRRLVAKGPQLRSGNAPAGQSWRSSETRGLVQLGDRLVFSDATDVVLGPNDAAFLREGKWLRGEIVEDSLLDDWISVRQAELGHQSAATGEQADHQMEPMPKEQEERDLRILPVLFDSAEERWRTLSEAVPLYEEVDFDDFPLQGPRTMHRDVRQLRRMGMDFVQHHESWIKTSGVRATDRSVHEHASICRVLNFMASYDQLNIVSLASAETLNRGRALIEVAHQGRPEAPSYESAEDIMGVRPHSSCSSSPSRQG
;
A
#
# COMPACT_ATOMS: atom_id res chain seq x y z
N MET A 1 18.94 6.74 13.28
CA MET A 1 19.09 5.35 13.77
C MET A 1 20.06 4.62 12.84
N ARG A 2 20.03 3.29 12.71
CA ARG A 2 20.76 2.56 11.67
C ARG A 2 19.77 1.72 10.88
N LEU A 3 20.03 1.55 9.58
CA LEU A 3 19.25 0.63 8.76
C LEU A 3 19.42 -0.80 9.28
N GLY A 4 18.34 -1.55 9.32
CA GLY A 4 18.29 -2.87 9.95
C GLY A 4 18.30 -2.84 11.48
N THR A 5 18.23 -1.69 12.16
CA THR A 5 18.03 -1.68 13.62
C THR A 5 16.64 -2.25 13.96
N LEU A 6 16.63 -3.30 14.79
CA LEU A 6 15.41 -3.78 15.45
C LEU A 6 15.09 -2.85 16.64
N LEU A 7 13.90 -2.27 16.59
CA LEU A 7 13.35 -1.42 17.65
C LEU A 7 12.22 -2.14 18.38
N ARG A 8 11.95 -1.68 19.59
CA ARG A 8 10.63 -1.81 20.23
C ARG A 8 10.07 -0.44 20.53
N VAL A 9 8.87 -0.20 20.04
CA VAL A 9 8.10 1.04 20.21
C VAL A 9 6.90 0.79 21.13
N TRP A 10 6.41 1.85 21.79
CA TRP A 10 5.27 1.81 22.70
C TRP A 10 4.41 3.04 22.46
N TYR A 11 3.12 2.85 22.20
CA TYR A 11 2.13 3.92 22.05
C TYR A 11 1.36 4.11 23.35
N SER A 12 0.90 5.33 23.62
CA SER A 12 0.23 5.68 24.89
C SER A 12 -1.17 5.05 25.05
N ASP A 13 -1.79 4.64 23.96
CA ASP A 13 -3.11 4.00 23.86
C ASP A 13 -3.07 2.46 23.86
N ASP A 14 -1.88 1.86 23.73
CA ASP A 14 -1.70 0.41 23.70
C ASP A 14 -1.28 -0.19 25.07
N ASN A 15 -1.45 -1.51 25.21
CA ASN A 15 -0.97 -2.31 26.31
C ASN A 15 0.22 -3.26 25.95
N VAL A 16 0.65 -3.31 24.68
CA VAL A 16 1.82 -4.07 24.22
C VAL A 16 2.93 -3.19 23.62
N TRP A 17 4.18 -3.66 23.71
CA TRP A 17 5.28 -3.12 22.90
C TRP A 17 5.20 -3.69 21.48
N HIS A 18 5.59 -2.91 20.49
CA HIS A 18 5.61 -3.31 19.09
C HIS A 18 7.05 -3.44 18.59
N GLU A 19 7.40 -4.53 17.92
CA GLU A 19 8.67 -4.61 17.19
C GLU A 19 8.57 -3.85 15.84
N ARG A 20 9.68 -3.19 15.45
CA ARG A 20 9.84 -2.49 14.17
C ARG A 20 11.25 -2.73 13.64
N VAL A 21 11.44 -2.77 12.33
CA VAL A 21 12.78 -2.73 11.71
C VAL A 21 12.91 -1.46 10.88
N VAL A 22 13.94 -0.64 11.12
CA VAL A 22 14.21 0.55 10.29
C VAL A 22 14.74 0.11 8.92
N LEU A 23 14.04 0.48 7.84
CA LEU A 23 14.40 0.11 6.47
C LEU A 23 15.17 1.21 5.74
N LEU A 24 14.70 2.46 5.83
CA LEU A 24 15.30 3.64 5.21
C LEU A 24 15.18 4.84 6.15
N GLU A 25 16.02 5.86 5.93
CA GLU A 25 15.91 7.17 6.58
C GLU A 25 15.71 8.22 5.49
N GLY A 26 14.45 8.41 5.07
CA GLY A 26 14.05 9.43 4.11
C GLY A 26 13.65 10.73 4.82
N ARG A 27 12.49 11.31 4.45
CA ARG A 27 11.88 12.43 5.20
C ARG A 27 11.41 12.05 6.62
N GLY A 28 11.30 10.75 6.87
CA GLY A 28 11.19 10.08 8.16
C GLY A 28 11.73 8.66 8.00
N PRO A 29 11.90 7.88 9.07
CA PRO A 29 12.33 6.50 8.94
C PRO A 29 11.17 5.64 8.43
N ASP A 30 11.39 4.95 7.31
CA ASP A 30 10.50 3.88 6.84
C ASP A 30 10.72 2.67 7.76
N VAL A 31 9.65 2.17 8.36
CA VAL A 31 9.66 1.03 9.28
C VAL A 31 8.88 -0.15 8.73
N PHE A 32 9.37 -1.35 9.02
CA PHE A 32 8.69 -2.60 8.74
C PHE A 32 7.97 -3.11 10.00
N SER A 33 6.71 -3.54 9.86
CA SER A 33 5.85 -4.02 10.95
C SER A 33 5.77 -5.56 11.02
N PRO A 34 5.41 -6.16 12.17
CA PRO A 34 5.17 -7.61 12.28
C PRO A 34 4.02 -8.15 11.41
N ASP A 35 3.23 -7.26 10.81
CA ASP A 35 2.07 -7.55 9.95
C ASP A 35 2.41 -7.55 8.44
N ASP A 36 3.70 -7.40 8.07
CA ASP A 36 4.22 -7.29 6.70
C ASP A 36 4.00 -5.92 6.01
N ASP A 37 3.72 -4.87 6.80
CA ASP A 37 3.57 -3.50 6.32
C ASP A 37 4.89 -2.71 6.32
N VAL A 38 5.04 -1.81 5.34
CA VAL A 38 6.05 -0.75 5.31
C VAL A 38 5.35 0.61 5.39
N TYR A 39 5.75 1.47 6.31
CA TYR A 39 5.25 2.85 6.43
C TYR A 39 6.24 3.79 7.10
N GLN A 40 6.03 5.10 6.98
CA GLN A 40 6.80 6.13 7.70
C GLN A 40 6.25 6.30 9.12
N GLU A 41 7.13 6.23 10.11
CA GLU A 41 6.78 6.42 11.53
C GLU A 41 7.71 7.46 12.16
N ASP A 42 7.19 8.44 12.91
CA ASP A 42 8.05 9.37 13.66
C ASP A 42 8.59 8.70 14.93
N LEU A 43 9.79 8.12 14.82
CA LEU A 43 10.49 7.46 15.92
C LEU A 43 11.14 8.43 16.94
N GLY A 44 10.82 9.73 16.88
CA GLY A 44 11.34 10.78 17.77
C GLY A 44 10.84 10.72 19.22
N GLY A 45 9.79 9.93 19.52
CA GLY A 45 9.31 9.71 20.88
C GLY A 45 8.37 10.79 21.44
N ALA A 46 7.92 11.73 20.61
CA ALA A 46 7.20 12.93 21.05
C ALA A 46 6.06 13.40 20.11
N ALA A 47 5.80 12.69 19.02
CA ALA A 47 4.71 13.03 18.09
C ALA A 47 3.35 12.61 18.66
N VAL A 48 2.29 13.35 18.29
CA VAL A 48 0.91 13.08 18.71
C VAL A 48 0.43 11.70 18.22
N ASP A 49 0.80 11.34 17.00
CA ASP A 49 0.47 10.07 16.34
C ASP A 49 1.66 9.08 16.32
N GLY A 50 2.70 9.34 17.14
CA GLY A 50 3.91 8.52 17.21
C GLY A 50 4.03 7.71 18.51
N PRO A 51 5.03 6.84 18.61
CA PRO A 51 5.30 6.09 19.82
C PRO A 51 5.80 7.02 20.93
N GLU A 52 5.22 6.89 22.12
CA GLU A 52 5.63 7.57 23.35
C GLU A 52 7.04 7.12 23.82
N LYS A 53 7.45 5.89 23.47
CA LYS A 53 8.77 5.35 23.84
C LYS A 53 9.34 4.48 22.74
N VAL A 54 10.59 4.75 22.34
CA VAL A 54 11.35 3.92 21.38
C VAL A 54 12.60 3.34 22.06
N ARG A 55 12.92 2.07 21.78
CA ARG A 55 14.09 1.37 22.33
C ARG A 55 14.77 0.50 21.27
N GLU A 56 16.05 0.73 21.03
CA GLU A 56 16.89 -0.16 20.21
C GLU A 56 17.17 -1.50 20.92
N ILE A 57 17.06 -2.60 20.17
CA ILE A 57 17.27 -3.97 20.62
C ILE A 57 18.50 -4.55 19.91
N PRO A 58 19.64 -4.76 20.60
CA PRO A 58 20.78 -5.42 19.98
C PRO A 58 20.42 -6.87 19.61
N TYR A 59 20.78 -7.28 18.39
CA TYR A 59 20.50 -8.62 17.87
C TYR A 59 20.89 -9.75 18.84
N GLY A 60 20.03 -10.76 18.95
CA GLY A 60 20.18 -11.88 19.88
C GLY A 60 19.88 -11.58 21.37
N THR A 61 19.61 -10.33 21.74
CA THR A 61 19.42 -9.96 23.15
C THR A 61 18.00 -10.27 23.66
N ARG A 62 17.89 -11.14 24.67
CA ARG A 62 16.63 -11.38 25.40
C ARG A 62 16.39 -10.32 26.48
N THR A 63 15.93 -9.14 26.06
CA THR A 63 15.42 -8.11 26.97
C THR A 63 14.05 -8.48 27.55
N ARG A 64 13.88 -8.34 28.87
CA ARG A 64 12.59 -8.55 29.57
C ARG A 64 11.83 -7.23 29.67
N TYR A 65 10.53 -7.27 29.39
CA TYR A 65 9.61 -6.15 29.50
C TYR A 65 8.56 -6.45 30.56
N SER A 66 8.04 -5.41 31.21
CA SER A 66 6.91 -5.50 32.16
C SER A 66 5.57 -5.72 31.47
N LYS A 67 5.52 -5.58 30.15
CA LYS A 67 4.35 -5.71 29.28
C LYS A 67 4.65 -6.71 28.15
N PRO A 68 3.62 -7.29 27.51
CA PRO A 68 3.82 -8.14 26.35
C PRO A 68 4.50 -7.38 25.20
N VAL A 69 4.99 -8.14 24.22
CA VAL A 69 5.57 -7.60 23.00
C VAL A 69 4.86 -8.27 21.83
N TYR A 70 4.31 -7.48 20.92
CA TYR A 70 3.92 -7.87 19.58
C TYR A 70 5.18 -7.98 18.70
N LYS A 71 5.43 -9.18 18.18
CA LYS A 71 6.71 -9.58 17.60
C LYS A 71 6.55 -10.12 16.20
N PHE A 72 7.63 -10.05 15.44
CA PHE A 72 7.76 -10.77 14.19
C PHE A 72 7.52 -12.28 14.37
N ARG A 73 6.76 -12.87 13.45
CA ARG A 73 6.50 -14.33 13.42
C ARG A 73 7.70 -15.12 12.91
N VAL A 74 8.58 -14.46 12.17
CA VAL A 74 9.83 -14.99 11.62
C VAL A 74 11.03 -14.44 12.39
N ASP A 75 12.11 -15.20 12.45
CA ASP A 75 13.39 -14.69 12.98
C ASP A 75 13.95 -13.65 12.00
N ILE A 76 14.28 -12.46 12.51
CA ILE A 76 14.87 -11.37 11.71
C ILE A 76 16.37 -11.66 11.55
N ASP A 77 16.75 -12.10 10.35
CA ASP A 77 18.14 -12.29 9.96
C ASP A 77 18.62 -11.24 8.92
N GLU A 78 19.89 -11.32 8.54
CA GLU A 78 20.51 -10.38 7.60
C GLU A 78 19.93 -10.49 6.17
N SER A 79 19.37 -11.64 5.80
CA SER A 79 18.73 -11.86 4.50
C SER A 79 17.37 -11.15 4.46
N PHE A 80 16.57 -11.34 5.51
CA PHE A 80 15.29 -10.68 5.71
C PHE A 80 15.41 -9.16 5.70
N ILE A 81 16.41 -8.61 6.40
CA ILE A 81 16.67 -7.15 6.42
C ILE A 81 17.03 -6.67 5.02
N ARG A 82 17.98 -7.33 4.33
CA ARG A 82 18.40 -6.92 2.98
C ARG A 82 17.26 -6.97 1.96
N GLY A 83 16.39 -7.98 2.04
CA GLY A 83 15.21 -8.08 1.19
C GLY A 83 14.25 -6.90 1.38
N ASN A 84 13.89 -6.60 2.63
CA ASN A 84 12.94 -5.52 2.93
C ASN A 84 13.53 -4.12 2.71
N VAL A 85 14.81 -3.89 3.01
CA VAL A 85 15.50 -2.63 2.69
C VAL A 85 15.53 -2.38 1.18
N ARG A 86 15.79 -3.41 0.37
CA ARG A 86 15.74 -3.31 -1.10
C ARG A 86 14.32 -2.99 -1.58
N ARG A 87 13.30 -3.68 -1.06
CA ARG A 87 11.89 -3.43 -1.42
C ARG A 87 11.48 -2.00 -1.12
N ALA A 88 11.74 -1.51 0.10
CA ALA A 88 11.45 -0.12 0.47
C ALA A 88 12.21 0.90 -0.41
N TRP A 89 13.44 0.59 -0.82
CA TRP A 89 14.21 1.42 -1.75
C TRP A 89 13.56 1.49 -3.14
N GLU A 90 13.16 0.35 -3.68
CA GLU A 90 12.47 0.23 -4.97
C GLU A 90 11.11 0.96 -4.93
N ASP A 91 10.34 0.80 -3.86
CA ASP A 91 9.08 1.52 -3.62
C ASP A 91 9.31 3.04 -3.50
N TYR A 92 10.35 3.50 -2.80
CA TYR A 92 10.71 4.91 -2.68
C TYR A 92 11.08 5.52 -4.04
N VAL A 93 11.99 4.88 -4.79
CA VAL A 93 12.43 5.35 -6.11
C VAL A 93 11.25 5.42 -7.08
N THR A 94 10.37 4.41 -7.05
CA THR A 94 9.15 4.37 -7.88
C THR A 94 8.17 5.50 -7.50
N THR A 95 8.02 5.80 -6.21
CA THR A 95 7.08 6.82 -5.71
C THR A 95 7.56 8.25 -5.98
N TYR A 96 8.87 8.52 -5.83
CA TYR A 96 9.41 9.89 -5.83
C TYR A 96 10.27 10.22 -7.05
N GLY A 97 10.56 9.27 -7.93
CA GLY A 97 11.40 9.45 -9.12
C GLY A 97 12.87 9.75 -8.84
N VAL A 98 13.29 9.70 -7.56
CA VAL A 98 14.65 9.96 -7.09
C VAL A 98 15.05 8.93 -6.04
N ALA A 99 16.33 8.58 -6.00
CA ALA A 99 16.88 7.83 -4.87
C ALA A 99 16.78 8.66 -3.58
N PRO A 100 16.48 8.06 -2.42
CA PRO A 100 16.59 8.76 -1.14
C PRO A 100 18.06 9.13 -0.91
N GLU A 101 18.30 10.29 -0.29
CA GLU A 101 19.65 10.69 0.14
C GLU A 101 20.13 9.72 1.21
N THR A 102 21.00 8.78 0.83
CA THR A 102 21.84 8.09 1.81
C THR A 102 23.01 9.01 2.19
N ASP A 103 23.44 8.92 3.45
CA ASP A 103 24.59 9.63 4.05
C ASP A 103 25.96 9.23 3.43
N GLY A 104 26.05 9.09 2.10
CA GLY A 104 27.20 8.47 1.41
C GLY A 104 27.43 7.01 1.78
N ARG A 105 26.43 6.35 2.38
CA ARG A 105 26.51 4.94 2.78
C ARG A 105 26.05 4.08 1.62
N GLU A 106 27.01 3.43 0.97
CA GLU A 106 26.76 2.42 -0.06
C GLU A 106 25.85 1.31 0.52
N LEU A 107 24.90 0.83 -0.29
CA LEU A 107 24.25 -0.46 -0.04
C LEU A 107 25.36 -1.53 0.03
N PRO A 108 25.32 -2.49 0.96
CA PRO A 108 26.47 -3.33 1.26
C PRO A 108 26.79 -4.33 0.14
N GLU A 109 27.58 -3.90 -0.84
CA GLU A 109 28.26 -4.74 -1.79
C GLU A 109 29.55 -5.31 -1.16
N GLY A 110 29.66 -6.64 -1.09
CA GLY A 110 30.93 -7.35 -0.89
C GLY A 110 31.68 -7.22 0.46
N GLY A 111 31.24 -6.38 1.40
CA GLY A 111 31.95 -6.14 2.67
C GLY A 111 31.65 -7.16 3.77
N SER A 112 32.64 -7.96 4.17
CA SER A 112 32.50 -8.89 5.31
C SER A 112 32.73 -8.22 6.67
N LEU A 113 31.88 -8.55 7.65
CA LEU A 113 32.21 -8.41 9.08
C LEU A 113 32.51 -9.80 9.65
N PRO A 114 33.60 -9.99 10.42
CA PRO A 114 34.02 -11.32 10.85
C PRO A 114 33.11 -11.85 11.98
N LEU A 115 32.52 -13.02 11.77
CA LEU A 115 31.60 -13.70 12.69
C LEU A 115 32.27 -14.27 13.97
N SER A 116 33.49 -13.84 14.31
CA SER A 116 34.34 -14.43 15.35
C SER A 116 34.10 -13.89 16.77
N ALA A 117 33.22 -12.88 16.94
CA ALA A 117 32.86 -12.32 18.25
C ALA A 117 31.71 -13.07 18.98
N LEU A 118 31.19 -14.17 18.42
CA LEU A 118 29.97 -14.84 18.90
C LEU A 118 30.15 -16.35 19.15
N ALA A 119 30.70 -16.75 20.31
CA ALA A 119 30.51 -18.07 20.95
C ALA A 119 31.23 -18.13 22.32
N PRO A 120 30.90 -19.07 23.24
CA PRO A 120 29.91 -20.16 23.13
C PRO A 120 28.86 -20.21 24.26
N GLY A 121 27.65 -20.69 23.94
CA GLY A 121 26.58 -20.96 24.92
C GLY A 121 25.56 -21.98 24.41
N LYS A 122 25.93 -23.26 24.36
CA LYS A 122 25.11 -24.33 23.77
C LYS A 122 23.80 -24.56 24.53
N SER A 123 22.66 -24.53 23.84
CA SER A 123 21.60 -25.53 24.05
C SER A 123 20.83 -25.78 22.76
N ARG A 124 21.01 -26.96 22.17
CA ARG A 124 20.22 -27.42 21.02
C ARG A 124 18.83 -27.83 21.51
N ARG A 125 17.78 -27.20 20.99
CA ARG A 125 16.46 -27.85 20.85
C ARG A 125 16.00 -27.74 19.40
N ARG A 126 16.11 -28.86 18.70
CA ARG A 126 15.59 -29.09 17.35
C ARG A 126 14.07 -29.23 17.48
N LEU A 127 13.30 -28.26 17.01
CA LEU A 127 11.88 -28.48 16.76
C LEU A 127 11.71 -28.81 15.27
N VAL A 128 11.32 -30.05 15.02
CA VAL A 128 10.92 -30.50 13.68
C VAL A 128 9.47 -30.05 13.49
N ALA A 129 9.31 -28.81 13.01
CA ALA A 129 8.11 -28.42 12.28
C ALA A 129 8.42 -28.61 10.79
N LYS A 130 7.64 -29.44 10.10
CA LYS A 130 7.66 -29.45 8.62
C LYS A 130 6.98 -28.16 8.17
N GLY A 131 7.77 -27.12 7.93
CA GLY A 131 7.40 -26.12 6.92
C GLY A 131 7.22 -26.81 5.55
N PRO A 132 6.65 -26.13 4.55
CA PRO A 132 6.66 -26.66 3.19
C PRO A 132 8.10 -27.05 2.84
N GLN A 133 8.31 -28.29 2.42
CA GLN A 133 9.65 -28.71 1.99
C GLN A 133 10.07 -27.75 0.88
N LEU A 134 11.24 -27.11 1.03
CA LEU A 134 11.92 -26.44 -0.06
C LEU A 134 11.94 -27.41 -1.24
N ARG A 135 11.09 -27.15 -2.24
CA ARG A 135 11.10 -27.91 -3.47
C ARG A 135 12.46 -27.65 -4.09
N SER A 136 13.16 -28.72 -4.46
CA SER A 136 14.40 -28.63 -5.22
C SER A 136 14.18 -27.68 -6.39
N GLY A 137 14.98 -26.61 -6.49
CA GLY A 137 14.87 -25.64 -7.58
C GLY A 137 15.23 -26.20 -8.96
N ASN A 138 15.65 -27.47 -9.06
CA ASN A 138 15.79 -28.15 -10.33
C ASN A 138 14.43 -28.34 -11.02
N ALA A 139 14.35 -27.91 -12.28
CA ALA A 139 13.19 -28.18 -13.13
C ALA A 139 13.00 -29.70 -13.37
N PRO A 140 11.75 -30.18 -13.56
CA PRO A 140 11.48 -31.57 -13.93
C PRO A 140 12.15 -32.01 -15.24
N ALA A 141 12.29 -33.32 -15.44
CA ALA A 141 12.84 -33.86 -16.70
C ALA A 141 11.94 -33.49 -17.90
N GLY A 142 12.56 -32.99 -18.98
CA GLY A 142 11.84 -32.45 -20.14
C GLY A 142 11.36 -31.00 -19.97
N GLN A 143 11.65 -30.37 -18.83
CA GLN A 143 11.32 -28.97 -18.55
C GLN A 143 12.59 -28.20 -18.16
N SER A 144 12.56 -26.89 -18.34
CA SER A 144 13.63 -26.02 -17.91
C SER A 144 13.11 -24.64 -17.49
N TRP A 145 13.86 -23.97 -16.62
CA TRP A 145 13.59 -22.58 -16.29
C TRP A 145 13.97 -21.68 -17.48
N ARG A 146 13.05 -20.78 -17.85
CA ARG A 146 13.18 -19.84 -18.95
C ARG A 146 12.94 -18.43 -18.46
N SER A 147 13.78 -17.47 -18.86
CA SER A 147 13.53 -16.06 -18.56
C SER A 147 12.20 -15.65 -19.20
N SER A 148 11.25 -15.10 -18.44
CA SER A 148 9.94 -14.65 -18.95
C SER A 148 9.87 -13.15 -19.26
N GLU A 149 11.05 -12.52 -19.29
CA GLU A 149 11.34 -11.14 -19.69
C GLU A 149 12.74 -11.06 -20.33
N THR A 150 13.00 -10.02 -21.15
CA THR A 150 14.35 -9.65 -21.64
C THR A 150 14.90 -8.54 -20.75
N ARG A 151 16.09 -8.75 -20.16
CA ARG A 151 16.72 -7.75 -19.29
C ARG A 151 18.24 -7.91 -19.24
N GLY A 152 18.96 -6.89 -19.71
CA GLY A 152 20.42 -6.94 -19.80
C GLY A 152 20.88 -7.87 -20.93
N LEU A 153 21.75 -8.84 -20.62
CA LEU A 153 22.21 -9.85 -21.57
C LEU A 153 21.27 -11.05 -21.72
N VAL A 154 20.30 -11.22 -20.80
CA VAL A 154 19.34 -12.33 -20.83
C VAL A 154 18.12 -11.96 -21.66
N GLN A 155 17.81 -12.79 -22.65
CA GLN A 155 16.65 -12.69 -23.52
C GLN A 155 15.48 -13.54 -23.02
N LEU A 156 14.26 -13.17 -23.41
CA LEU A 156 13.07 -14.00 -23.27
C LEU A 156 13.33 -15.40 -23.86
N GLY A 157 13.06 -16.45 -23.08
CA GLY A 157 13.29 -17.84 -23.49
C GLY A 157 14.72 -18.37 -23.22
N ASP A 158 15.64 -17.54 -22.76
CA ASP A 158 16.97 -18.01 -22.34
C ASP A 158 16.86 -18.98 -21.17
N ARG A 159 17.67 -20.06 -21.22
CA ARG A 159 17.67 -21.10 -20.18
C ARG A 159 18.38 -20.60 -18.93
N LEU A 160 17.64 -20.57 -17.82
CA LEU A 160 18.16 -20.24 -16.51
C LEU A 160 18.55 -21.52 -15.76
N VAL A 161 19.73 -21.53 -15.15
CA VAL A 161 20.20 -22.60 -14.25
C VAL A 161 19.97 -22.14 -12.82
N PHE A 162 19.13 -22.84 -12.07
CA PHE A 162 18.78 -22.47 -10.70
C PHE A 162 19.98 -22.64 -9.75
N SER A 163 20.17 -21.65 -8.88
CA SER A 163 21.22 -21.59 -7.86
C SER A 163 20.60 -21.40 -6.48
N ASP A 164 20.65 -22.45 -5.64
CA ASP A 164 20.13 -22.43 -4.25
C ASP A 164 20.76 -21.34 -3.36
N ALA A 165 21.86 -20.71 -3.80
CA ALA A 165 22.56 -19.64 -3.09
C ALA A 165 22.01 -18.23 -3.40
N THR A 166 21.27 -18.06 -4.50
CA THR A 166 20.92 -16.74 -5.05
C THR A 166 19.49 -16.62 -5.57
N ASP A 167 18.87 -17.73 -5.94
CA ASP A 167 17.58 -17.74 -6.64
C ASP A 167 16.47 -18.23 -5.69
N VAL A 168 15.25 -17.76 -5.91
CA VAL A 168 14.12 -17.97 -4.99
C VAL A 168 12.92 -18.52 -5.76
N VAL A 169 12.44 -19.70 -5.37
CA VAL A 169 11.18 -20.26 -5.89
C VAL A 169 10.00 -19.48 -5.31
N LEU A 170 9.21 -18.85 -6.17
CA LEU A 170 8.04 -18.04 -5.80
C LEU A 170 6.74 -18.86 -5.85
N GLY A 171 6.67 -19.85 -6.75
CA GLY A 171 5.47 -20.65 -6.98
C GLY A 171 5.78 -22.04 -7.53
N PRO A 172 4.76 -22.82 -7.94
CA PRO A 172 4.99 -24.14 -8.54
C PRO A 172 5.76 -24.07 -9.86
N ASN A 173 5.58 -22.98 -10.63
CA ASN A 173 6.16 -22.77 -11.95
C ASN A 173 6.97 -21.47 -12.05
N ASP A 174 7.12 -20.70 -10.97
CA ASP A 174 7.72 -19.36 -10.95
C ASP A 174 8.91 -19.27 -9.98
N ALA A 175 9.97 -18.59 -10.41
CA ALA A 175 11.12 -18.26 -9.57
C ALA A 175 11.74 -16.91 -9.96
N ALA A 176 12.40 -16.27 -9.00
CA ALA A 176 13.24 -15.10 -9.19
C ALA A 176 14.72 -15.51 -9.26
N PHE A 177 15.43 -15.05 -10.30
CA PHE A 177 16.82 -15.37 -10.57
C PHE A 177 17.68 -14.12 -10.49
N LEU A 178 18.75 -14.14 -9.70
CA LEU A 178 19.67 -12.99 -9.59
C LEU A 178 20.84 -13.16 -10.58
N ARG A 179 20.86 -12.39 -11.68
CA ARG A 179 21.93 -12.43 -12.68
C ARG A 179 22.50 -11.02 -12.88
N GLU A 180 23.82 -10.91 -12.78
CA GLU A 180 24.54 -9.62 -12.95
C GLU A 180 23.98 -8.48 -12.07
N GLY A 181 23.59 -8.80 -10.84
CA GLY A 181 22.97 -7.86 -9.89
C GLY A 181 21.50 -7.51 -10.15
N LYS A 182 20.89 -8.04 -11.23
CA LYS A 182 19.49 -7.80 -11.60
C LYS A 182 18.64 -9.03 -11.31
N TRP A 183 17.43 -8.80 -10.82
CA TRP A 183 16.41 -9.84 -10.70
C TRP A 183 15.72 -10.05 -12.06
N LEU A 184 15.53 -11.33 -12.38
CA LEU A 184 14.82 -11.82 -13.55
C LEU A 184 13.69 -12.73 -13.08
N ARG A 185 12.49 -12.58 -13.63
CA ARG A 185 11.46 -13.61 -13.52
C ARG A 185 11.79 -14.77 -14.46
N GLY A 186 11.81 -15.98 -13.92
CA GLY A 186 11.89 -17.20 -14.69
C GLY A 186 10.71 -18.11 -14.43
N GLU A 187 10.25 -18.78 -15.48
CA GLU A 187 9.11 -19.71 -15.46
C GLU A 187 9.57 -21.11 -15.89
N ILE A 188 8.97 -22.16 -15.34
CA ILE A 188 9.20 -23.55 -15.82
C ILE A 188 8.40 -23.75 -17.11
N VAL A 189 9.11 -24.08 -18.19
CA VAL A 189 8.54 -24.34 -19.52
C VAL A 189 8.94 -25.75 -19.96
N GLU A 190 8.03 -26.46 -20.62
CA GLU A 190 8.36 -27.73 -21.27
C GLU A 190 9.23 -27.46 -22.50
N ASP A 191 10.37 -28.15 -22.62
CA ASP A 191 11.34 -27.90 -23.70
C ASP A 191 10.75 -28.16 -25.11
N SER A 192 9.65 -28.92 -25.19
CA SER A 192 8.85 -29.19 -26.40
C SER A 192 7.91 -28.05 -26.81
N LEU A 193 7.50 -27.19 -25.88
CA LEU A 193 6.53 -26.11 -26.05
C LEU A 193 7.18 -24.72 -26.01
N LEU A 194 8.52 -24.66 -26.04
CA LEU A 194 9.28 -23.43 -25.87
C LEU A 194 8.92 -22.36 -26.91
N ASP A 195 8.82 -22.72 -28.19
CA ASP A 195 8.57 -21.77 -29.28
C ASP A 195 7.15 -21.19 -29.21
N ASP A 196 6.15 -22.00 -28.85
CA ASP A 196 4.77 -21.56 -28.61
C ASP A 196 4.70 -20.63 -27.39
N TRP A 197 5.37 -20.99 -26.29
CA TRP A 197 5.43 -20.17 -25.07
C TRP A 197 6.15 -18.85 -25.31
N ILE A 198 7.27 -18.84 -26.04
CA ILE A 198 7.96 -17.61 -26.46
C ILE A 198 7.00 -16.75 -27.30
N SER A 199 6.28 -17.33 -28.26
CA SER A 199 5.36 -16.60 -29.13
C SER A 199 4.22 -15.92 -28.35
N VAL A 200 3.60 -16.64 -27.40
CA VAL A 200 2.60 -16.07 -26.49
C VAL A 200 3.21 -14.96 -25.64
N ARG A 201 4.38 -15.19 -25.03
CA ARG A 201 5.01 -14.23 -24.12
C ARG A 201 5.53 -12.99 -24.84
N GLN A 202 5.98 -13.11 -26.09
CA GLN A 202 6.30 -11.98 -26.97
C GLN A 202 5.07 -11.15 -27.29
N ALA A 203 3.90 -11.76 -27.51
CA ALA A 203 2.66 -11.04 -27.72
C ALA A 203 2.22 -10.27 -26.47
N GLU A 204 2.27 -10.90 -25.29
CA GLU A 204 1.98 -10.27 -23.99
C GLU A 204 2.91 -9.07 -23.70
N LEU A 205 4.22 -9.25 -23.83
CA LEU A 205 5.21 -8.18 -23.62
C LEU A 205 5.12 -7.09 -24.70
N GLY A 206 4.79 -7.46 -25.94
CA GLY A 206 4.52 -6.51 -27.02
C GLY A 206 3.31 -5.61 -26.75
N HIS A 207 2.28 -6.12 -26.07
CA HIS A 207 1.16 -5.31 -25.60
C HIS A 207 1.53 -4.38 -24.45
N GLN A 208 2.59 -4.67 -23.69
CA GLN A 208 3.10 -3.79 -22.62
C GLN A 208 4.06 -2.71 -23.15
N SER A 209 4.96 -3.04 -24.07
CA SER A 209 5.87 -2.05 -24.68
C SER A 209 5.16 -1.03 -25.60
N ALA A 210 3.97 -1.35 -26.11
CA ALA A 210 3.17 -0.42 -26.92
C ALA A 210 2.68 0.83 -26.16
N ALA A 211 2.87 0.91 -24.84
CA ALA A 211 2.59 2.10 -24.04
C ALA A 211 3.67 3.21 -24.16
N THR A 212 4.84 2.94 -24.79
CA THR A 212 5.97 3.88 -24.75
C THR A 212 6.79 3.97 -26.06
N GLY A 213 6.37 4.85 -26.97
CA GLY A 213 7.29 5.60 -27.87
C GLY A 213 7.74 4.98 -29.21
N GLU A 214 7.21 5.56 -30.29
CA GLU A 214 7.87 5.88 -31.58
C GLU A 214 8.34 4.77 -32.57
N GLN A 215 7.52 4.59 -33.63
CA GLN A 215 7.82 4.50 -35.09
C GLN A 215 9.13 3.83 -35.55
N ALA A 216 9.17 2.90 -36.52
CA ALA A 216 8.60 2.95 -37.88
C ALA A 216 8.81 1.57 -38.59
N ASP A 217 8.19 1.19 -39.71
CA ASP A 217 7.03 1.69 -40.48
C ASP A 217 6.49 0.51 -41.34
N HIS A 218 5.16 0.36 -41.43
CA HIS A 218 4.48 -0.32 -42.54
C HIS A 218 3.04 0.17 -42.67
N GLN A 219 2.67 0.57 -43.88
CA GLN A 219 1.38 1.21 -44.19
C GLN A 219 0.20 0.25 -44.10
N MET A 220 -0.46 0.25 -42.95
CA MET A 220 -1.92 0.16 -42.90
C MET A 220 -2.43 1.48 -42.32
N GLU A 221 -3.21 2.22 -43.10
CA GLU A 221 -3.98 3.37 -42.61
C GLU A 221 -4.73 2.93 -41.35
N PRO A 222 -4.39 3.46 -40.15
CA PRO A 222 -5.15 3.13 -38.98
C PRO A 222 -6.52 3.79 -39.16
N MET A 223 -7.58 2.98 -39.16
CA MET A 223 -8.88 3.52 -38.76
C MET A 223 -8.65 4.32 -37.48
N PRO A 224 -9.19 5.55 -37.36
CA PRO A 224 -9.12 6.26 -36.11
C PRO A 224 -9.77 5.36 -35.07
N LYS A 225 -8.95 4.81 -34.17
CA LYS A 225 -9.44 4.36 -32.89
C LYS A 225 -9.91 5.63 -32.22
N GLU A 226 -11.20 5.90 -32.33
CA GLU A 226 -11.88 6.76 -31.38
C GLU A 226 -11.47 6.22 -30.02
N GLN A 227 -10.55 6.92 -29.35
CA GLN A 227 -10.38 6.74 -27.92
C GLN A 227 -11.71 7.19 -27.35
N GLU A 228 -12.60 6.22 -27.10
CA GLU A 228 -13.86 6.47 -26.41
C GLU A 228 -13.49 7.24 -25.14
N GLU A 229 -13.86 8.53 -25.10
CA GLU A 229 -13.53 9.43 -24.00
C GLU A 229 -14.24 8.91 -22.76
N ARG A 230 -13.54 8.03 -22.05
CA ARG A 230 -14.08 7.29 -20.92
C ARG A 230 -14.42 8.29 -19.84
N ASP A 231 -15.69 8.32 -19.44
CA ASP A 231 -16.13 9.17 -18.34
C ASP A 231 -15.33 8.83 -17.07
N LEU A 232 -14.43 9.73 -16.69
CA LEU A 232 -13.52 9.62 -15.55
C LEU A 232 -14.25 9.37 -14.24
N ARG A 233 -15.56 9.63 -14.17
CA ARG A 233 -16.40 9.41 -12.99
C ARG A 233 -16.83 7.95 -12.80
N ILE A 234 -16.52 7.06 -13.75
CA ILE A 234 -17.00 5.67 -13.78
C ILE A 234 -15.82 4.69 -13.92
N LEU A 235 -15.68 3.76 -12.96
CA LEU A 235 -14.65 2.72 -13.03
C LEU A 235 -15.05 1.58 -13.99
N PRO A 236 -14.12 0.68 -14.39
CA PRO A 236 -14.50 -0.56 -15.06
C PRO A 236 -15.50 -1.34 -14.20
N VAL A 237 -16.53 -1.93 -14.77
CA VAL A 237 -17.44 -2.81 -14.02
C VAL A 237 -16.72 -4.13 -13.74
N LEU A 238 -16.66 -4.50 -12.46
CA LEU A 238 -16.24 -5.80 -11.95
C LEU A 238 -17.49 -6.62 -11.59
N PHE A 239 -17.46 -7.89 -11.96
CA PHE A 239 -18.30 -8.92 -11.38
C PHE A 239 -17.40 -9.83 -10.53
N ASP A 240 -17.88 -10.23 -9.36
CA ASP A 240 -17.15 -11.12 -8.47
C ASP A 240 -17.27 -12.60 -8.89
N SER A 241 -16.75 -13.52 -8.06
CA SER A 241 -16.83 -14.96 -8.32
C SER A 241 -18.23 -15.57 -8.17
N ALA A 242 -19.22 -14.80 -7.71
CA ALA A 242 -20.62 -15.17 -7.65
C ALA A 242 -21.45 -14.57 -8.81
N GLU A 243 -20.78 -13.93 -9.79
CA GLU A 243 -21.41 -13.15 -10.87
C GLU A 243 -22.22 -11.93 -10.35
N GLU A 244 -21.97 -11.48 -9.12
CA GLU A 244 -22.59 -10.27 -8.58
C GLU A 244 -21.76 -9.02 -8.97
N ARG A 245 -22.45 -7.92 -9.33
CA ARG A 245 -21.81 -6.63 -9.59
C ARG A 245 -21.34 -6.04 -8.26
N TRP A 246 -20.10 -6.34 -7.89
CA TRP A 246 -19.50 -5.89 -6.64
C TRP A 246 -18.00 -5.61 -6.80
N ARG A 247 -17.48 -4.71 -5.95
CA ARG A 247 -16.06 -4.39 -5.80
C ARG A 247 -15.80 -3.93 -4.36
N THR A 248 -14.64 -4.25 -3.81
CA THR A 248 -14.19 -3.76 -2.49
C THR A 248 -13.40 -2.44 -2.60
N LEU A 249 -13.32 -1.65 -1.52
CA LEU A 249 -12.43 -0.47 -1.49
C LEU A 249 -10.96 -0.83 -1.75
N SER A 250 -10.52 -2.02 -1.33
CA SER A 250 -9.15 -2.51 -1.56
C SER A 250 -8.79 -2.61 -3.04
N GLU A 251 -9.77 -2.96 -3.88
CA GLU A 251 -9.68 -3.06 -5.34
C GLU A 251 -10.02 -1.74 -6.05
N ALA A 252 -10.90 -0.91 -5.46
CA ALA A 252 -11.33 0.36 -6.06
C ALA A 252 -10.28 1.47 -5.93
N VAL A 253 -9.62 1.59 -4.77
CA VAL A 253 -8.67 2.69 -4.50
C VAL A 253 -7.47 2.75 -5.47
N PRO A 254 -6.88 1.64 -5.93
CA PRO A 254 -5.85 1.67 -6.97
C PRO A 254 -6.34 2.15 -8.35
N LEU A 255 -7.66 2.17 -8.58
CA LEU A 255 -8.30 2.62 -9.82
C LEU A 255 -8.88 4.04 -9.71
N TYR A 256 -8.84 4.66 -8.53
CA TYR A 256 -9.33 6.02 -8.34
C TYR A 256 -8.34 7.04 -8.92
N GLU A 257 -8.87 7.94 -9.75
CA GLU A 257 -8.14 9.03 -10.38
C GLU A 257 -8.78 10.35 -9.95
N GLU A 258 -8.00 11.22 -9.29
CA GLU A 258 -8.39 12.61 -9.00
C GLU A 258 -7.95 13.49 -10.15
N VAL A 259 -8.92 14.03 -10.90
CA VAL A 259 -8.66 15.06 -11.93
C VAL A 259 -9.19 16.39 -11.43
N ASP A 260 -8.38 17.44 -11.50
CA ASP A 260 -8.80 18.80 -11.12
C ASP A 260 -9.75 19.35 -12.19
N PHE A 261 -10.99 19.65 -11.78
CA PHE A 261 -12.00 20.26 -12.64
C PHE A 261 -12.06 21.76 -12.35
N ASP A 262 -11.87 22.61 -13.37
CA ASP A 262 -11.93 24.07 -13.23
C ASP A 262 -13.28 24.58 -12.68
N ASP A 263 -14.35 23.82 -12.90
CA ASP A 263 -15.72 24.09 -12.46
C ASP A 263 -16.15 23.28 -11.23
N PHE A 264 -15.22 22.67 -10.49
CA PHE A 264 -15.55 21.89 -9.29
C PHE A 264 -16.30 22.76 -8.25
N PRO A 265 -17.52 22.37 -7.83
CA PRO A 265 -18.43 23.28 -7.12
C PRO A 265 -18.07 23.52 -5.65
N LEU A 266 -17.15 22.73 -5.09
CA LEU A 266 -16.70 22.83 -3.70
C LEU A 266 -15.34 23.52 -3.63
N GLN A 267 -15.13 24.33 -2.59
CA GLN A 267 -13.88 25.05 -2.37
C GLN A 267 -12.96 24.31 -1.39
N GLY A 268 -11.68 24.65 -1.41
CA GLY A 268 -10.66 24.01 -0.56
C GLY A 268 -10.26 22.60 -1.02
N PRO A 269 -9.25 21.99 -0.39
CA PRO A 269 -8.71 20.69 -0.81
C PRO A 269 -9.76 19.58 -0.82
N ARG A 270 -9.72 18.69 -1.82
CA ARG A 270 -10.55 17.47 -1.82
C ARG A 270 -10.10 16.52 -0.70
N THR A 271 -11.06 15.84 -0.10
CA THR A 271 -10.87 14.99 1.09
C THR A 271 -11.10 13.51 0.79
N MET A 272 -11.95 13.20 -0.19
CA MET A 272 -12.34 11.83 -0.50
C MET A 272 -11.15 10.92 -0.72
N HIS A 273 -10.17 11.32 -1.56
CA HIS A 273 -9.06 10.43 -1.90
C HIS A 273 -8.15 10.11 -0.71
N ARG A 274 -7.91 11.10 0.17
CA ARG A 274 -7.21 10.89 1.44
C ARG A 274 -7.97 9.90 2.31
N ASP A 275 -9.28 10.11 2.46
CA ASP A 275 -10.11 9.34 3.37
C ASP A 275 -10.29 7.88 2.92
N VAL A 276 -10.53 7.62 1.63
CA VAL A 276 -10.62 6.24 1.11
C VAL A 276 -9.28 5.50 1.15
N ARG A 277 -8.14 6.21 1.00
CA ARG A 277 -6.80 5.63 1.23
C ARG A 277 -6.64 5.23 2.71
N GLN A 278 -7.13 6.05 3.65
CA GLN A 278 -7.08 5.75 5.07
C GLN A 278 -7.99 4.56 5.44
N LEU A 279 -9.22 4.52 4.92
CA LEU A 279 -10.13 3.38 5.10
C LEU A 279 -9.51 2.07 4.59
N ARG A 280 -8.93 2.07 3.39
CA ARG A 280 -8.20 0.92 2.84
C ARG A 280 -7.03 0.47 3.71
N ARG A 281 -6.24 1.41 4.26
CA ARG A 281 -5.14 1.08 5.21
C ARG A 281 -5.65 0.42 6.48
N MET A 282 -6.79 0.85 6.99
CA MET A 282 -7.43 0.27 8.17
C MET A 282 -8.18 -1.05 7.87
N GLY A 283 -8.19 -1.50 6.61
CA GLY A 283 -8.95 -2.68 6.19
C GLY A 283 -10.48 -2.51 6.33
N MET A 284 -10.98 -1.26 6.28
CA MET A 284 -12.38 -0.94 6.49
C MET A 284 -13.07 -0.43 5.21
N ASP A 285 -14.36 -0.76 5.07
CA ASP A 285 -15.29 -0.02 4.23
C ASP A 285 -15.99 1.14 4.99
N PHE A 286 -16.85 1.91 4.31
CA PHE A 286 -17.56 3.02 4.93
C PHE A 286 -18.56 2.59 6.02
N VAL A 287 -19.17 1.41 5.90
CA VAL A 287 -20.13 0.86 6.88
C VAL A 287 -19.37 0.39 8.13
N GLN A 288 -18.26 -0.33 7.95
CA GLN A 288 -17.36 -0.75 9.01
C GLN A 288 -16.75 0.46 9.75
N HIS A 289 -16.39 1.52 9.02
CA HIS A 289 -15.96 2.79 9.61
C HIS A 289 -17.04 3.41 10.50
N HIS A 290 -18.28 3.47 10.02
CA HIS A 290 -19.41 3.94 10.82
C HIS A 290 -19.61 3.11 12.12
N GLU A 291 -19.54 1.77 12.03
CA GLU A 291 -19.59 0.92 13.22
C GLU A 291 -18.43 1.14 14.18
N SER A 292 -17.24 1.43 13.67
CA SER A 292 -16.05 1.78 14.46
C SER A 292 -16.24 3.12 15.17
N TRP A 293 -16.71 4.14 14.44
CA TRP A 293 -16.99 5.47 14.98
C TRP A 293 -18.07 5.48 16.05
N ILE A 294 -19.15 4.70 15.93
CA ILE A 294 -20.13 4.55 17.04
C ILE A 294 -19.45 4.06 18.32
N LYS A 295 -18.55 3.07 18.21
CA LYS A 295 -17.88 2.45 19.37
C LYS A 295 -16.91 3.41 20.07
N THR A 296 -16.29 4.34 19.33
CA THR A 296 -15.23 5.22 19.84
C THR A 296 -15.67 6.65 20.14
N SER A 297 -16.69 7.16 19.44
CA SER A 297 -17.14 8.56 19.57
C SER A 297 -17.88 8.88 20.88
N GLY A 298 -18.43 7.88 21.56
CA GLY A 298 -19.26 8.07 22.75
C GLY A 298 -20.63 8.71 22.47
N VAL A 299 -21.01 8.88 21.20
CA VAL A 299 -22.34 9.38 20.81
C VAL A 299 -23.38 8.29 21.05
N ARG A 300 -24.56 8.67 21.54
CA ARG A 300 -25.65 7.72 21.83
C ARG A 300 -26.17 7.13 20.52
N ALA A 301 -26.36 5.81 20.45
CA ALA A 301 -26.80 5.13 19.22
C ALA A 301 -28.19 5.56 18.68
N THR A 302 -28.99 6.24 19.50
CA THR A 302 -30.28 6.84 19.13
C THR A 302 -30.18 8.32 18.72
N ASP A 303 -28.98 8.88 18.65
CA ASP A 303 -28.77 10.26 18.22
C ASP A 303 -29.04 10.42 16.72
N ARG A 304 -29.60 11.57 16.32
CA ARG A 304 -29.88 11.87 14.91
C ARG A 304 -28.60 11.82 14.08
N SER A 305 -27.48 12.35 14.59
CA SER A 305 -26.20 12.39 13.91
C SER A 305 -25.68 10.99 13.58
N VAL A 306 -25.98 9.99 14.43
CA VAL A 306 -25.63 8.59 14.18
C VAL A 306 -26.44 8.03 13.00
N HIS A 307 -27.74 8.30 12.93
CA HIS A 307 -28.57 7.90 11.78
C HIS A 307 -28.17 8.58 10.47
N GLU A 308 -27.78 9.85 10.53
CA GLU A 308 -27.32 10.64 9.39
C GLU A 308 -25.95 10.11 8.87
N HIS A 309 -24.98 9.91 9.77
CA HIS A 309 -23.68 9.29 9.46
C HIS A 309 -23.83 7.88 8.87
N ALA A 310 -24.69 7.03 9.46
CA ALA A 310 -25.01 5.69 8.94
C ALA A 310 -25.51 5.73 7.49
N SER A 311 -26.34 6.73 7.17
CA SER A 311 -26.96 6.87 5.87
C SER A 311 -25.94 7.34 4.82
N ILE A 312 -25.12 8.34 5.17
CA ILE A 312 -24.01 8.81 4.34
C ILE A 312 -23.04 7.68 4.03
N CYS A 313 -22.59 6.93 5.04
CA CYS A 313 -21.66 5.82 4.85
C CYS A 313 -22.23 4.71 3.96
N ARG A 314 -23.52 4.37 4.05
CA ARG A 314 -24.17 3.41 3.14
C ARG A 314 -24.19 3.92 1.70
N VAL A 315 -24.52 5.19 1.47
CA VAL A 315 -24.52 5.78 0.13
C VAL A 315 -23.10 5.73 -0.47
N LEU A 316 -22.09 6.18 0.26
CA LEU A 316 -20.70 6.12 -0.20
C LEU A 316 -20.22 4.69 -0.48
N ASN A 317 -20.66 3.71 0.33
CA ASN A 317 -20.37 2.30 0.09
C ASN A 317 -21.03 1.78 -1.19
N PHE A 318 -22.30 2.10 -1.45
CA PHE A 318 -22.95 1.67 -2.70
C PHE A 318 -22.33 2.35 -3.93
N MET A 319 -21.99 3.64 -3.85
CA MET A 319 -21.28 4.36 -4.91
C MET A 319 -19.94 3.71 -5.26
N ALA A 320 -19.18 3.25 -4.25
CA ALA A 320 -17.90 2.59 -4.45
C ALA A 320 -18.01 1.14 -4.94
N SER A 321 -18.91 0.36 -4.33
CA SER A 321 -18.90 -1.10 -4.43
C SER A 321 -19.91 -1.65 -5.44
N TYR A 322 -21.12 -1.10 -5.49
CA TYR A 322 -22.20 -1.55 -6.36
C TYR A 322 -22.24 -0.76 -7.66
N ASP A 323 -22.35 0.58 -7.57
CA ASP A 323 -22.33 1.46 -8.74
C ASP A 323 -20.93 1.53 -9.38
N GLN A 324 -19.88 1.29 -8.59
CA GLN A 324 -18.47 1.27 -9.03
C GLN A 324 -18.04 2.58 -9.70
N LEU A 325 -18.35 3.69 -9.03
CA LEU A 325 -18.02 5.04 -9.45
C LEU A 325 -16.61 5.42 -8.98
N ASN A 326 -15.96 6.32 -9.73
CA ASN A 326 -14.72 6.97 -9.31
C ASN A 326 -15.04 8.09 -8.32
N ILE A 327 -15.35 7.73 -7.08
CA ILE A 327 -15.91 8.65 -6.08
C ILE A 327 -15.00 9.83 -5.72
N VAL A 328 -13.69 9.75 -5.97
CA VAL A 328 -12.78 10.89 -5.73
C VAL A 328 -12.95 12.03 -6.74
N SER A 329 -13.47 11.71 -7.94
CA SER A 329 -13.80 12.67 -9.00
C SER A 329 -15.28 13.14 -8.96
N LEU A 330 -16.06 12.71 -7.96
CA LEU A 330 -17.49 13.08 -7.83
C LEU A 330 -17.72 14.14 -6.77
N ALA A 331 -18.21 15.32 -7.19
CA ALA A 331 -18.60 16.41 -6.29
C ALA A 331 -19.71 16.00 -5.28
N SER A 332 -20.64 15.12 -5.68
CA SER A 332 -21.67 14.57 -4.78
C SER A 332 -21.06 13.70 -3.68
N ALA A 333 -20.08 12.87 -4.03
CA ALA A 333 -19.40 12.01 -3.08
C ALA A 333 -18.50 12.82 -2.12
N GLU A 334 -17.75 13.80 -2.64
CA GLU A 334 -16.98 14.75 -1.82
C GLU A 334 -17.89 15.53 -0.85
N THR A 335 -19.06 16.00 -1.30
CA THR A 335 -20.06 16.67 -0.43
C THR A 335 -20.51 15.76 0.71
N LEU A 336 -20.84 14.50 0.39
CA LEU A 336 -21.23 13.50 1.37
C LEU A 336 -20.09 13.18 2.36
N ASN A 337 -18.85 13.03 1.87
CA ASN A 337 -17.70 12.74 2.73
C ASN A 337 -17.34 13.90 3.67
N ARG A 338 -17.44 15.14 3.19
CA ARG A 338 -17.31 16.34 4.04
C ARG A 338 -18.42 16.40 5.08
N GLY A 339 -19.66 16.03 4.74
CA GLY A 339 -20.77 15.90 5.69
C GLY A 339 -20.51 14.84 6.77
N ARG A 340 -19.99 13.66 6.39
CA ARG A 340 -19.54 12.63 7.34
C ARG A 340 -18.46 13.17 8.28
N ALA A 341 -17.40 13.76 7.72
CA ALA A 341 -16.28 14.32 8.50
C ALA A 341 -16.74 15.45 9.44
N LEU A 342 -17.67 16.30 9.01
CA LEU A 342 -18.27 17.34 9.85
C LEU A 342 -18.99 16.76 11.07
N ILE A 343 -19.76 15.67 10.92
CA ILE A 343 -20.40 14.99 12.05
C ILE A 343 -19.35 14.43 13.02
N GLU A 344 -18.29 13.82 12.50
CA GLU A 344 -17.21 13.25 13.32
C GLU A 344 -16.47 14.33 14.13
N VAL A 345 -16.11 15.44 13.47
CA VAL A 345 -15.45 16.60 14.10
C VAL A 345 -16.37 17.29 15.09
N ALA A 346 -17.65 17.48 14.76
CA ALA A 346 -18.58 18.20 15.61
C ALA A 346 -18.80 17.52 16.97
N HIS A 347 -18.82 16.18 17.01
CA HIS A 347 -18.93 15.41 18.25
C HIS A 347 -17.56 15.17 18.94
N GLN A 348 -16.44 15.59 18.36
CA GLN A 348 -15.10 15.36 18.91
C GLN A 348 -14.92 16.07 20.27
N GLY A 349 -14.58 15.31 21.31
CA GLY A 349 -14.38 15.82 22.67
C GLY A 349 -15.66 16.24 23.43
N ARG A 350 -16.80 16.41 22.76
CA ARG A 350 -18.10 16.71 23.39
C ARG A 350 -19.26 15.92 22.74
N PRO A 351 -19.36 14.61 22.98
CA PRO A 351 -20.31 13.75 22.26
C PRO A 351 -21.79 14.12 22.45
N GLU A 352 -22.17 14.68 23.61
CA GLU A 352 -23.54 15.11 23.92
C GLU A 352 -23.84 16.59 23.59
N ALA A 353 -22.83 17.35 23.14
CA ALA A 353 -22.95 18.78 22.86
C ALA A 353 -22.08 19.17 21.65
N PRO A 354 -22.45 18.71 20.44
CA PRO A 354 -21.64 18.89 19.25
C PRO A 354 -21.51 20.35 18.81
N SER A 355 -20.35 20.74 18.29
CA SER A 355 -20.10 22.09 17.74
C SER A 355 -19.96 22.06 16.22
N TYR A 356 -20.78 22.84 15.53
CA TYR A 356 -20.76 22.98 14.07
C TYR A 356 -20.16 24.32 13.60
N GLU A 357 -19.38 25.00 14.45
CA GLU A 357 -18.77 26.30 14.14
C GLU A 357 -17.84 26.24 12.90
N SER A 358 -17.19 25.11 12.66
CA SER A 358 -16.33 24.88 11.47
C SER A 358 -17.07 24.29 10.26
N ALA A 359 -18.40 24.31 10.23
CA ALA A 359 -19.19 23.71 9.14
C ALA A 359 -18.92 24.35 7.78
N GLU A 360 -18.78 25.68 7.69
CA GLU A 360 -18.51 26.37 6.42
C GLU A 360 -17.14 25.97 5.85
N ASP A 361 -16.11 25.93 6.69
CA ASP A 361 -14.74 25.54 6.32
C ASP A 361 -14.66 24.07 5.86
N ILE A 362 -15.29 23.15 6.61
CA ILE A 362 -15.25 21.70 6.31
C ILE A 362 -16.06 21.38 5.05
N MET A 363 -17.24 21.97 4.89
CA MET A 363 -18.07 21.75 3.70
C MET A 363 -17.50 22.46 2.47
N GLY A 364 -16.77 23.56 2.65
CA GLY A 364 -16.20 24.37 1.56
C GLY A 364 -17.25 24.97 0.63
N VAL A 365 -18.46 25.17 1.15
CA VAL A 365 -19.53 25.93 0.50
C VAL A 365 -19.34 27.38 0.94
N ARG A 366 -18.97 28.28 0.03
CA ARG A 366 -19.02 29.71 0.35
C ARG A 366 -20.46 30.07 0.69
N PRO A 367 -20.73 30.93 1.69
CA PRO A 367 -22.03 31.56 1.78
C PRO A 367 -22.29 32.27 0.44
N HIS A 368 -23.33 31.84 -0.28
CA HIS A 368 -23.93 32.68 -1.31
C HIS A 368 -24.17 34.04 -0.64
N SER A 369 -23.65 35.12 -1.23
CA SER A 369 -23.74 36.48 -0.69
C SER A 369 -25.20 36.89 -0.57
N SER A 370 -25.80 36.53 0.56
CA SER A 370 -27.23 36.59 0.78
C SER A 370 -27.61 38.02 1.13
N CYS A 371 -28.06 38.72 0.09
CA CYS A 371 -29.03 39.81 0.16
C CYS A 371 -28.82 40.75 1.36
N SER A 372 -27.90 41.70 1.21
CA SER A 372 -27.79 42.88 2.08
C SER A 372 -28.98 43.84 1.84
N SER A 373 -30.20 43.35 2.04
CA SER A 373 -31.42 44.14 2.15
C SER A 373 -31.42 44.88 3.49
N SER A 374 -30.49 45.83 3.63
CA SER A 374 -30.53 46.84 4.69
C SER A 374 -31.88 47.55 4.64
N PRO A 375 -32.74 47.44 5.67
CA PRO A 375 -33.98 48.20 5.70
C PRO A 375 -33.62 49.66 5.93
N SER A 376 -33.64 50.45 4.86
CA SER A 376 -33.58 51.91 4.94
C SER A 376 -34.81 52.42 5.66
N ARG A 377 -34.71 52.59 6.99
CA ARG A 377 -35.67 53.40 7.75
C ARG A 377 -35.60 54.85 7.29
N GLN A 378 -36.42 55.19 6.31
CA GLN A 378 -36.97 56.52 6.13
C GLN A 378 -38.46 56.44 6.44
N GLY A 379 -38.93 57.31 7.33
CA GLY A 379 -40.25 57.24 7.98
C GLY A 379 -40.11 57.52 9.47
#